data_AF-A0A3M7N523-F1
#
_entry.id   AF-A0A3M7N523-F1
#
_cell.length_a   1.000
_cell.length_b   1.000
_cell.length_c   1.000
_cell.angle_alpha   90.00
_cell.angle_beta   90.00
_cell.angle_gamma   90.00
#
_symmetry.space_group_name_H-M   'P 1'
#
loop_
_entity.id
_entity.type
_entity.pdbx_description
1 polymer ?
#
loop_
_entity_poly.entity_id
_entity_poly.type
_entity_poly.pdbx_seq_one_letter_code
_entity_poly.pdbx_strand_id
1 'polypeptide(L)'
;MTLDATRSSALFDILSHYDTYAEIRDFRFPGALKHYGPPFEPQDGNPSTLPALQTLVNKFLVTIPGLRNVSEDFWKVKVEDMIENLAQANLSESYDKGVIGLRKTLATAISALIEYPIRGTFGGFAQIDDSNQQYDLTSADDLARGFQHFMNGCIYGTALEDMAKTGAETDNLDAHSILVKAFHEFVLVNLASFIHFTLVLSPKGQYLLKLIESANKLIPYMLIRQTLKISNVATMINAMVKIVLAKMSVTGVTNWIGLTKSRDDGMNLLQYIITTVLYWDIRELEGRATKIKRDPAKLNKEQLQTLKDYALKPQAEQEKLRQQSYDESIPIVITTLRASSIPHDLTDFQQSQALEYLSLNLAIRDRREIIRCLCHSYPDRLTTAIRQVVDAYEPNIRSLHNAVNLSDSLGDLEAFIRDIINVAKIQIDRHGESTVPTVGDFVAVNRRHQYSLHKFLHQICKNDPEIISLYMAWAKTAASLFRPDTIAPIHADAAPGTDAGAGAGTSNLSCQLNDLFNTLDSMSQQEILPILDQHACYIDAMHADSLARLQKVIKCPPSKNPAIAKVLL
;
A
#
# COMPACT_ATOMS: atom_id res chain seq x y z
N MET A 1 4.98 -6.14 -39.02
CA MET A 1 3.60 -5.59 -38.98
C MET A 1 3.62 -4.44 -37.98
N THR A 2 2.85 -3.37 -38.17
CA THR A 2 2.79 -2.25 -37.21
C THR A 2 1.54 -2.38 -36.34
N LEU A 3 1.73 -2.33 -35.02
CA LEU A 3 0.65 -2.19 -34.04
C LEU A 3 0.07 -0.78 -34.16
N ASP A 4 -1.26 -0.72 -34.28
CA ASP A 4 -2.01 0.54 -34.13
C ASP A 4 -1.97 1.03 -32.67
N ALA A 5 -2.50 2.24 -32.43
CA ALA A 5 -2.47 2.87 -31.11
C ALA A 5 -3.19 2.03 -30.03
N THR A 6 -4.33 1.42 -30.38
CA THR A 6 -5.13 0.59 -29.46
C THR A 6 -4.37 -0.66 -29.05
N ARG A 7 -3.76 -1.38 -30.00
CA ARG A 7 -2.95 -2.58 -29.72
C ARG A 7 -1.65 -2.24 -29.00
N SER A 8 -1.02 -1.12 -29.33
CA SER A 8 0.16 -0.60 -28.62
C SER A 8 -0.19 -0.32 -27.14
N SER A 9 -1.32 0.35 -26.91
CA SER A 9 -1.88 0.59 -25.56
C SER A 9 -2.16 -0.70 -24.80
N ALA A 10 -2.83 -1.68 -25.43
CA ALA A 10 -3.11 -2.96 -24.81
C ALA A 10 -1.81 -3.72 -24.46
N LEU A 11 -0.82 -3.73 -25.35
CA LEU A 11 0.47 -4.35 -25.09
C LEU A 11 1.20 -3.68 -23.92
N PHE A 12 1.22 -2.34 -23.88
CA PHE A 12 1.82 -1.59 -22.78
C PHE A 12 1.11 -1.86 -21.45
N ASP A 13 -0.22 -1.91 -21.44
CA ASP A 13 -1.02 -2.22 -20.25
C ASP A 13 -0.66 -3.60 -19.69
N ILE A 14 -0.60 -4.62 -20.56
CA ILE A 14 -0.19 -5.99 -20.22
C ILE A 14 1.22 -5.99 -19.63
N LEU A 15 2.21 -5.46 -20.37
CA LEU A 15 3.61 -5.51 -19.97
C LEU A 15 3.83 -4.77 -18.65
N SER A 16 3.30 -3.55 -18.52
CA SER A 16 3.43 -2.77 -17.28
C SER A 16 2.75 -3.45 -16.09
N HIS A 17 1.60 -4.12 -16.28
CA HIS A 17 0.92 -4.85 -15.21
C HIS A 17 1.76 -6.03 -14.69
N TYR A 18 2.24 -6.89 -15.61
CA TYR A 18 3.03 -8.06 -15.25
C TYR A 18 4.38 -7.68 -14.63
N ASP A 19 5.06 -6.69 -15.21
CA ASP A 19 6.38 -6.23 -14.76
C ASP A 19 6.30 -5.59 -13.37
N THR A 20 5.35 -4.66 -13.16
CA THR A 20 5.16 -3.99 -11.87
C THR A 20 4.89 -4.98 -10.73
N TYR A 21 4.03 -5.97 -10.97
CA TYR A 21 3.73 -6.99 -9.97
C TYR A 21 4.92 -7.94 -9.73
N ALA A 22 5.67 -8.30 -10.78
CA ALA A 22 6.86 -9.13 -10.67
C ALA A 22 7.94 -8.44 -9.84
N GLU A 23 8.25 -7.17 -10.13
CA GLU A 23 9.22 -6.38 -9.39
C GLU A 23 8.88 -6.28 -7.88
N ILE A 24 7.61 -6.03 -7.52
CA ILE A 24 7.18 -6.02 -6.11
C ILE A 24 7.38 -7.40 -5.46
N ARG A 25 7.09 -8.47 -6.20
CA ARG A 25 7.20 -9.84 -5.68
C ARG A 25 8.65 -10.23 -5.45
N ASP A 26 9.59 -9.73 -6.26
CA ASP A 26 10.99 -10.15 -6.24
C ASP A 26 11.74 -9.74 -4.97
N PHE A 27 11.28 -8.73 -4.23
CA PHE A 27 11.78 -8.40 -2.88
C PHE A 27 11.64 -9.54 -1.85
N ARG A 28 10.91 -10.62 -2.18
CA ARG A 28 10.88 -11.82 -1.33
C ARG A 28 12.19 -12.61 -1.36
N PHE A 29 13.04 -12.40 -2.36
CA PHE A 29 14.28 -13.12 -2.54
C PHE A 29 15.48 -12.31 -2.01
N PRO A 30 16.37 -12.94 -1.22
CA PRO A 30 17.63 -12.32 -0.81
C PRO A 30 18.43 -11.80 -2.01
N GLY A 31 18.98 -10.60 -1.90
CA GLY A 31 19.77 -9.97 -2.95
C GLY A 31 18.96 -9.25 -4.03
N ALA A 32 17.63 -9.14 -3.91
CA ALA A 32 16.81 -8.38 -4.85
C ALA A 32 17.26 -6.92 -5.03
N LEU A 33 17.83 -6.31 -3.98
CA LEU A 33 18.34 -4.93 -4.02
C LEU A 33 19.70 -4.79 -4.72
N LYS A 34 20.48 -5.87 -4.85
CA LYS A 34 21.84 -5.81 -5.44
C LYS A 34 21.85 -5.30 -6.88
N HIS A 35 20.75 -5.53 -7.60
CA HIS A 35 20.56 -5.12 -8.98
C HIS A 35 19.48 -4.03 -9.11
N TYR A 36 19.12 -3.37 -8.01
CA TYR A 36 18.11 -2.31 -8.03
C TYR A 36 18.68 -0.99 -8.55
N GLY A 37 19.93 -0.67 -8.21
CA GLY A 37 20.59 0.61 -8.52
C GLY A 37 20.26 1.72 -7.50
N PRO A 38 20.54 3.01 -7.81
CA PRO A 38 20.27 4.10 -6.88
C PRO A 38 18.82 4.15 -6.42
N PRO A 39 18.51 4.52 -5.16
CA PRO A 39 19.45 5.06 -4.15
C PRO A 39 20.25 4.00 -3.38
N PHE A 40 20.05 2.71 -3.67
CA PHE A 40 20.85 1.60 -3.13
C PHE A 40 22.19 1.48 -3.86
N GLU A 41 23.04 0.56 -3.40
CA GLU A 41 24.34 0.34 -4.04
C GLU A 41 24.15 -0.24 -5.46
N PRO A 42 24.58 0.49 -6.51
CA PRO A 42 24.49 -0.03 -7.87
C PRO A 42 25.54 -1.09 -8.13
N GLN A 43 25.22 -2.05 -9.00
CA GLN A 43 26.22 -2.93 -9.58
C GLN A 43 26.83 -2.27 -10.83
N ASP A 44 28.16 -2.12 -10.85
CA ASP A 44 28.87 -1.48 -11.94
C ASP A 44 28.57 -2.15 -13.29
N GLY A 45 28.11 -1.34 -14.26
CA GLY A 45 27.94 -1.75 -15.65
C GLY A 45 26.64 -2.50 -15.99
N ASN A 46 25.75 -2.77 -15.01
CA ASN A 46 24.49 -3.46 -15.25
C ASN A 46 23.28 -2.54 -15.02
N PRO A 47 22.27 -2.55 -15.91
CA PRO A 47 21.02 -1.83 -15.68
C PRO A 47 20.24 -2.45 -14.52
N SER A 48 19.28 -1.69 -13.98
CA SER A 48 18.40 -2.21 -12.93
C SER A 48 17.56 -3.38 -13.43
N THR A 49 17.43 -4.42 -12.62
CA THR A 49 16.47 -5.51 -12.87
C THR A 49 15.06 -5.17 -12.38
N LEU A 50 14.88 -3.99 -11.77
CA LEU A 50 13.59 -3.46 -11.30
C LEU A 50 13.36 -2.03 -11.82
N PRO A 51 13.40 -1.81 -13.15
CA PRO A 51 13.39 -0.46 -13.74
C PRO A 51 12.13 0.35 -13.40
N ALA A 52 10.96 -0.28 -13.24
CA ALA A 52 9.72 0.45 -12.98
C ALA A 52 9.73 1.04 -11.56
N LEU A 53 10.03 0.22 -10.55
CA LEU A 53 10.13 0.65 -9.16
C LEU A 53 11.32 1.57 -8.94
N GLN A 54 12.48 1.27 -9.55
CA GLN A 54 13.65 2.14 -9.46
C GLN A 54 13.35 3.54 -10.00
N THR A 55 12.65 3.62 -11.13
CA THR A 55 12.21 4.89 -11.71
C THR A 55 11.29 5.63 -10.76
N LEU A 56 10.30 4.96 -10.16
CA LEU A 56 9.40 5.57 -9.19
C LEU A 56 10.15 6.10 -7.97
N VAL A 57 11.04 5.31 -7.40
CA VAL A 57 11.80 5.70 -6.21
C VAL A 57 12.73 6.86 -6.50
N ASN A 58 13.49 6.82 -7.59
CA ASN A 58 14.46 7.87 -7.92
C ASN A 58 13.79 9.18 -8.34
N LYS A 59 12.74 9.11 -9.15
CA LYS A 59 12.11 10.32 -9.68
C LYS A 59 11.13 10.96 -8.70
N PHE A 60 10.40 10.16 -7.93
CA PHE A 60 9.35 10.65 -7.04
C PHE A 60 9.74 10.57 -5.58
N LEU A 61 10.17 9.41 -5.06
CA LEU A 61 10.36 9.21 -3.61
C LEU A 61 11.59 9.98 -3.09
N VAL A 62 12.76 9.76 -3.67
CA VAL A 62 14.04 10.33 -3.21
C VAL A 62 14.08 11.85 -3.38
N THR A 63 13.27 12.42 -4.28
CA THR A 63 13.23 13.86 -4.54
C THR A 63 12.30 14.63 -3.59
N ILE A 64 11.48 13.94 -2.78
CA ILE A 64 10.53 14.57 -1.85
C ILE A 64 11.28 15.51 -0.89
N PRO A 65 10.79 16.75 -0.67
CA PRO A 65 11.33 17.64 0.34
C PRO A 65 11.39 16.97 1.73
N GLY A 66 12.55 17.06 2.39
CA GLY A 66 12.84 16.29 3.60
C GLY A 66 13.56 14.98 3.28
N LEU A 67 12.91 14.04 2.59
CA LEU A 67 13.50 12.74 2.27
C LEU A 67 14.75 12.86 1.40
N ARG A 68 14.81 13.83 0.49
CA ARG A 68 16.01 14.12 -0.32
C ARG A 68 17.28 14.46 0.48
N ASN A 69 17.12 14.81 1.76
CA ASN A 69 18.23 15.20 2.64
C ASN A 69 18.72 14.04 3.53
N VAL A 70 18.13 12.85 3.44
CA VAL A 70 18.65 11.69 4.18
C VAL A 70 20.03 11.30 3.64
N SER A 71 20.92 10.87 4.53
CA SER A 71 22.26 10.41 4.15
C SER A 71 22.21 9.16 3.28
N GLU A 72 23.20 8.92 2.43
CA GLU A 72 23.28 7.67 1.64
C GLU A 72 23.25 6.39 2.49
N ASP A 73 23.85 6.44 3.69
CA ASP A 73 23.79 5.36 4.70
C ASP A 73 22.35 4.95 5.06
N PHE A 74 21.39 5.87 4.97
CA PHE A 74 19.98 5.55 5.18
C PHE A 74 19.51 4.49 4.20
N TRP A 75 19.83 4.66 2.91
CA TRP A 75 19.42 3.73 1.85
C TRP A 75 20.31 2.50 1.81
N LYS A 76 21.62 2.70 1.63
CA LYS A 76 22.61 1.64 1.36
C LYS A 76 22.91 0.73 2.55
N VAL A 77 22.64 1.19 3.77
CA VAL A 77 22.91 0.39 4.97
C VAL A 77 21.61 0.08 5.70
N LYS A 78 20.82 1.09 6.08
CA LYS A 78 19.68 0.85 6.98
C LYS A 78 18.50 0.21 6.27
N VAL A 79 18.02 0.82 5.20
CA VAL A 79 16.88 0.30 4.42
C VAL A 79 17.28 -1.00 3.75
N GLU A 80 18.47 -1.06 3.14
CA GLU A 80 19.00 -2.27 2.53
C GLU A 80 19.08 -3.44 3.51
N ASP A 81 19.75 -3.27 4.67
CA ASP A 81 19.83 -4.34 5.67
C ASP A 81 18.45 -4.76 6.17
N MET A 82 17.51 -3.83 6.36
CA MET A 82 16.16 -4.19 6.82
C MET A 82 15.42 -5.05 5.79
N ILE A 83 15.48 -4.67 4.52
CA ILE A 83 14.84 -5.43 3.43
C ILE A 83 15.53 -6.78 3.26
N GLU A 84 16.86 -6.82 3.25
CA GLU A 84 17.65 -8.03 3.10
C GLU A 84 17.43 -9.00 4.28
N ASN A 85 17.37 -8.50 5.52
CA ASN A 85 17.05 -9.31 6.68
C ASN A 85 15.64 -9.92 6.60
N LEU A 86 14.65 -9.17 6.10
CA LEU A 86 13.28 -9.67 5.89
C LEU A 86 13.21 -10.68 4.74
N ALA A 87 13.99 -10.51 3.68
CA ALA A 87 14.10 -11.45 2.57
C ALA A 87 14.76 -12.76 3.03
N GLN A 88 15.88 -12.68 3.76
CA GLN A 88 16.57 -13.83 4.35
C GLN A 88 15.74 -14.54 5.41
N ALA A 89 14.85 -13.81 6.08
CA ALA A 89 13.86 -14.40 6.95
C ALA A 89 12.87 -15.29 6.21
N ASN A 90 12.86 -15.41 4.88
CA ASN A 90 12.08 -16.41 4.14
C ASN A 90 10.61 -16.50 4.62
N LEU A 91 9.93 -15.35 4.72
CA LEU A 91 8.54 -15.32 5.21
C LEU A 91 7.63 -16.13 4.27
N SER A 92 6.79 -16.96 4.85
CA SER A 92 6.06 -18.00 4.09
C SER A 92 5.07 -17.46 3.05
N GLU A 93 4.80 -18.27 2.04
CA GLU A 93 3.96 -17.88 0.90
C GLU A 93 2.47 -18.19 1.12
N SER A 94 1.62 -17.53 0.32
CA SER A 94 0.17 -17.83 0.32
C SER A 94 -0.10 -19.26 -0.14
N TYR A 95 0.76 -19.80 -1.01
CA TYR A 95 0.67 -21.17 -1.49
C TYR A 95 0.80 -22.19 -0.35
N ASP A 96 1.85 -22.05 0.48
CA ASP A 96 2.10 -22.95 1.62
C ASP A 96 0.95 -22.96 2.65
N LYS A 97 0.26 -21.83 2.77
CA LYS A 97 -0.86 -21.65 3.70
C LYS A 97 -2.20 -22.08 3.11
N GLY A 98 -2.27 -22.34 1.79
CA GLY A 98 -3.50 -22.64 1.07
C GLY A 98 -4.53 -21.50 1.04
N VAL A 99 -4.13 -20.28 1.40
CA VAL A 99 -5.00 -19.09 1.45
C VAL A 99 -4.23 -17.84 1.09
N ILE A 100 -4.90 -16.87 0.45
CA ILE A 100 -4.31 -15.56 0.17
C ILE A 100 -3.98 -14.87 1.50
N GLY A 101 -2.69 -14.63 1.72
CA GLY A 101 -2.18 -13.97 2.91
C GLY A 101 -2.20 -12.44 2.79
N LEU A 102 -2.11 -11.77 3.94
CA LEU A 102 -2.13 -10.30 4.02
C LEU A 102 -1.06 -9.64 3.14
N ARG A 103 0.17 -10.18 3.13
CA ARG A 103 1.26 -9.67 2.27
C ARG A 103 0.88 -9.69 0.78
N LYS A 104 0.26 -10.77 0.30
CA LYS A 104 -0.15 -10.89 -1.11
C LYS A 104 -1.30 -9.93 -1.42
N THR A 105 -2.30 -9.83 -0.54
CA THR A 105 -3.40 -8.88 -0.67
C THR A 105 -2.89 -7.44 -0.77
N LEU A 106 -2.02 -7.03 0.16
CA LEU A 106 -1.47 -5.67 0.17
C LEU A 106 -0.55 -5.42 -1.02
N ALA A 107 0.31 -6.37 -1.39
CA ALA A 107 1.17 -6.25 -2.57
C ALA A 107 0.34 -6.06 -3.85
N THR A 108 -0.70 -6.87 -4.05
CA THR A 108 -1.60 -6.72 -5.21
C THR A 108 -2.33 -5.36 -5.19
N ALA A 109 -2.84 -4.92 -4.03
CA ALA A 109 -3.51 -3.64 -3.91
C ALA A 109 -2.58 -2.45 -4.18
N ILE A 110 -1.34 -2.50 -3.67
CA ILE A 110 -0.32 -1.47 -3.91
C ILE A 110 0.14 -1.48 -5.38
N SER A 111 0.33 -2.66 -5.98
CA SER A 111 0.71 -2.80 -7.40
C SER A 111 -0.27 -2.05 -8.30
N ALA A 112 -1.57 -2.27 -8.10
CA ALA A 112 -2.62 -1.60 -8.86
C ALA A 112 -2.60 -0.06 -8.69
N LEU A 113 -2.14 0.47 -7.56
CA LEU A 113 -2.01 1.92 -7.34
C LEU A 113 -0.75 2.49 -8.00
N ILE A 114 0.38 1.78 -7.94
CA ILE A 114 1.66 2.26 -8.48
C ILE A 114 1.75 2.10 -10.01
N GLU A 115 0.92 1.25 -10.60
CA GLU A 115 0.78 1.14 -12.06
C GLU A 115 0.39 2.49 -12.70
N TYR A 116 -0.42 3.33 -12.05
CA TYR A 116 -0.80 4.65 -12.57
C TYR A 116 0.41 5.58 -12.80
N PRO A 117 1.26 5.88 -11.81
CA PRO A 117 2.45 6.69 -12.05
C PRO A 117 3.49 6.00 -12.94
N ILE A 118 3.58 4.65 -12.95
CA ILE A 118 4.44 3.92 -13.91
C ILE A 118 3.97 4.19 -15.34
N ARG A 119 2.68 3.93 -15.61
CA ARG A 119 2.08 4.15 -16.93
C ARG A 119 2.14 5.61 -17.34
N GLY A 120 1.91 6.54 -16.43
CA GLY A 120 2.08 7.96 -16.69
C GLY A 120 3.52 8.34 -17.04
N THR A 121 4.52 7.80 -16.34
CA THR A 121 5.94 8.16 -16.53
C THR A 121 6.50 7.59 -17.82
N PHE A 122 6.16 6.33 -18.11
CA PHE A 122 6.68 5.63 -19.29
C PHE A 122 5.83 5.85 -20.53
N GLY A 123 4.51 5.95 -20.37
CA GLY A 123 3.58 6.12 -21.48
C GLY A 123 3.31 7.57 -21.87
N GLY A 124 3.35 8.48 -20.90
CA GLY A 124 2.96 9.88 -21.04
C GLY A 124 1.46 10.11 -20.83
N PHE A 125 1.10 11.36 -20.54
CA PHE A 125 -0.27 11.84 -20.38
C PHE A 125 -0.51 12.91 -21.45
N ALA A 126 -1.31 12.62 -22.47
CA ALA A 126 -1.60 13.56 -23.54
C ALA A 126 -2.31 14.82 -22.99
N GLN A 127 -2.00 15.98 -23.57
CA GLN A 127 -2.70 17.21 -23.21
C GLN A 127 -4.17 17.12 -23.66
N ILE A 128 -5.07 17.48 -22.75
CA ILE A 128 -6.52 17.51 -22.99
C ILE A 128 -6.92 18.96 -23.24
N ASP A 129 -7.39 19.24 -24.46
CA ASP A 129 -7.92 20.53 -24.87
C ASP A 129 -9.47 20.51 -24.84
N ASP A 130 -10.04 20.30 -23.65
CA ASP A 130 -11.50 20.43 -23.43
C ASP A 130 -11.81 21.75 -22.71
N SER A 131 -12.70 22.53 -23.30
CA SER A 131 -13.18 23.81 -22.76
C SER A 131 -14.36 23.65 -21.80
N ASN A 132 -14.98 22.47 -21.73
CA ASN A 132 -16.12 22.21 -20.87
C ASN A 132 -15.69 22.00 -19.42
N GLN A 133 -15.89 23.03 -18.60
CA GLN A 133 -15.59 23.00 -17.17
C GLN A 133 -16.84 22.87 -16.29
N GLN A 134 -17.94 22.34 -16.84
CA GLN A 134 -19.14 22.04 -16.05
C GLN A 134 -19.10 20.58 -15.57
N TYR A 135 -19.28 20.40 -14.25
CA TYR A 135 -19.28 19.09 -13.61
C TYR A 135 -20.48 18.96 -12.67
N ASP A 136 -21.28 17.93 -12.85
CA ASP A 136 -22.24 17.44 -11.87
C ASP A 136 -21.52 16.53 -10.86
N LEU A 137 -21.40 16.97 -9.60
CA LEU A 137 -20.75 16.22 -8.53
C LEU A 137 -21.49 14.91 -8.17
N THR A 138 -22.67 14.67 -8.75
CA THR A 138 -23.45 13.44 -8.58
C THR A 138 -23.31 12.45 -9.75
N SER A 139 -22.60 12.85 -10.81
CA SER A 139 -22.34 12.06 -12.02
C SER A 139 -20.94 11.44 -11.98
N ALA A 140 -20.85 10.12 -12.11
CA ALA A 140 -19.57 9.42 -12.13
C ALA A 140 -18.70 9.84 -13.32
N ASP A 141 -19.32 10.04 -14.49
CA ASP A 141 -18.66 10.53 -15.70
C ASP A 141 -18.01 11.90 -15.46
N ASP A 142 -18.76 12.83 -14.87
CA ASP A 142 -18.26 14.18 -14.62
C ASP A 142 -17.16 14.21 -13.57
N LEU A 143 -17.24 13.35 -12.55
CA LEU A 143 -16.15 13.21 -11.58
C LEU A 143 -14.88 12.62 -12.22
N ALA A 144 -15.01 11.63 -13.09
CA ALA A 144 -13.89 11.04 -13.82
C ALA A 144 -13.25 12.07 -14.78
N ARG A 145 -14.07 12.82 -15.53
CA ARG A 145 -13.61 13.93 -16.38
C ARG A 145 -12.95 15.03 -15.54
N GLY A 146 -13.54 15.40 -14.42
CA GLY A 146 -12.98 16.39 -13.48
C GLY A 146 -11.61 15.96 -12.94
N PHE A 147 -11.43 14.69 -12.61
CA PHE A 147 -10.11 14.15 -12.23
C PHE A 147 -9.11 14.27 -13.38
N GLN A 148 -9.47 13.87 -14.61
CA GLN A 148 -8.60 13.99 -15.79
C GLN A 148 -8.21 15.45 -16.07
N HIS A 149 -9.17 16.38 -16.03
CA HIS A 149 -8.91 17.80 -16.25
C HIS A 149 -8.07 18.42 -15.14
N PHE A 150 -8.23 17.97 -13.90
CA PHE A 150 -7.36 18.40 -12.80
C PHE A 150 -5.93 17.92 -13.03
N MET A 151 -5.74 16.64 -13.40
CA MET A 151 -4.41 16.11 -13.75
C MET A 151 -3.80 16.83 -14.96
N ASN A 152 -4.58 17.12 -16.01
CA ASN A 152 -4.15 17.95 -17.14
C ASN A 152 -3.68 19.33 -16.66
N GLY A 153 -4.44 19.98 -15.76
CA GLY A 153 -4.06 21.25 -15.16
C GLY A 153 -2.85 21.17 -14.24
N CYS A 154 -2.57 20.03 -13.60
CA CYS A 154 -1.33 19.81 -12.83
C CYS A 154 -0.11 19.66 -13.75
N ILE A 155 -0.27 19.01 -14.90
CA ILE A 155 0.82 18.68 -15.83
C ILE A 155 1.12 19.85 -16.77
N TYR A 156 0.09 20.51 -17.29
CA TYR A 156 0.18 21.52 -18.34
C TYR A 156 -0.25 22.93 -17.91
N GLY A 157 -0.90 23.07 -16.76
CA GLY A 157 -1.49 24.33 -16.31
C GLY A 157 -1.08 24.74 -14.89
N THR A 158 -2.02 25.39 -14.18
CA THR A 158 -1.84 26.00 -12.86
C THR A 158 -2.73 25.39 -11.77
N ALA A 159 -3.30 24.20 -12.00
CA ALA A 159 -4.35 23.67 -11.11
C ALA A 159 -3.89 23.50 -9.66
N LEU A 160 -2.62 23.14 -9.44
CA LEU A 160 -2.04 23.02 -8.11
C LEU A 160 -1.92 24.39 -7.42
N GLU A 161 -1.43 25.39 -8.14
CA GLU A 161 -1.29 26.77 -7.63
C GLU A 161 -2.63 27.41 -7.32
N ASP A 162 -3.61 27.24 -8.20
CA ASP A 162 -4.96 27.76 -8.00
C ASP A 162 -5.60 27.13 -6.76
N MET A 163 -5.44 25.80 -6.59
CA MET A 163 -5.89 25.10 -5.40
C MET A 163 -5.18 25.59 -4.13
N ALA A 164 -3.85 25.75 -4.16
CA ALA A 164 -3.07 26.23 -3.02
C ALA A 164 -3.43 27.68 -2.65
N LYS A 165 -3.65 28.53 -3.66
CA LYS A 165 -4.07 29.92 -3.48
C LYS A 165 -5.42 30.01 -2.77
N THR A 166 -6.44 29.31 -3.26
CA THR A 166 -7.74 29.28 -2.57
C THR A 166 -7.63 28.67 -1.18
N GLY A 167 -6.82 27.62 -1.02
CA GLY A 167 -6.55 27.02 0.29
C GLY A 167 -5.91 28.01 1.28
N ALA A 168 -5.12 28.98 0.83
CA ALA A 168 -4.58 30.03 1.70
C ALA A 168 -5.67 31.04 2.15
N GLU A 169 -6.72 31.22 1.34
CA GLU A 169 -7.80 32.17 1.59
C GLU A 169 -8.87 31.58 2.52
N THR A 170 -9.14 30.27 2.45
CA THR A 170 -10.23 29.62 3.20
C THR A 170 -9.99 28.13 3.45
N ASP A 171 -10.59 27.60 4.52
CA ASP A 171 -10.69 26.18 4.85
C ASP A 171 -12.01 25.54 4.36
N ASN A 172 -12.84 26.29 3.64
CA ASN A 172 -14.10 25.81 3.12
C ASN A 172 -13.92 25.24 1.70
N LEU A 173 -14.12 23.93 1.55
CA LEU A 173 -14.13 23.24 0.25
C LEU A 173 -15.08 23.92 -0.75
N ASP A 174 -16.19 24.52 -0.29
CA ASP A 174 -17.17 25.14 -1.17
C ASP A 174 -16.68 26.42 -1.86
N ALA A 175 -15.61 27.02 -1.38
CA ALA A 175 -15.01 28.19 -2.02
C ALA A 175 -14.04 27.83 -3.15
N HIS A 176 -13.62 26.57 -3.26
CA HIS A 176 -12.79 26.12 -4.38
C HIS A 176 -13.57 26.06 -5.70
N SER A 177 -12.84 26.09 -6.82
CA SER A 177 -13.43 25.94 -8.15
C SER A 177 -14.17 24.61 -8.28
N ILE A 178 -15.16 24.57 -9.18
CA ILE A 178 -15.94 23.34 -9.43
C ILE A 178 -15.04 22.17 -9.86
N LEU A 179 -13.94 22.45 -10.57
CA LEU A 179 -12.93 21.46 -10.94
C LEU A 179 -12.29 20.81 -9.70
N VAL A 180 -11.85 21.61 -8.72
CA VAL A 180 -11.25 21.09 -7.47
C VAL A 180 -12.28 20.30 -6.67
N LYS A 181 -13.54 20.74 -6.65
CA LYS A 181 -14.62 19.98 -5.98
C LYS A 181 -14.87 18.63 -6.66
N ALA A 182 -14.88 18.57 -7.99
CA ALA A 182 -15.03 17.33 -8.74
C ALA A 182 -13.84 16.37 -8.50
N PHE A 183 -12.61 16.89 -8.56
CA PHE A 183 -11.41 16.13 -8.20
C PHE A 183 -11.47 15.60 -6.76
N HIS A 184 -11.83 16.46 -5.80
CA HIS A 184 -11.93 16.10 -4.40
C HIS A 184 -12.96 14.99 -4.18
N GLU A 185 -14.17 15.10 -4.75
CA GLU A 185 -15.21 14.09 -4.63
C GLU A 185 -14.78 12.75 -5.27
N PHE A 186 -14.12 12.80 -6.43
CA PHE A 186 -13.56 11.61 -7.07
C PHE A 186 -12.54 10.90 -6.17
N VAL A 187 -11.59 11.64 -5.59
CA VAL A 187 -10.57 11.08 -4.68
C VAL A 187 -11.22 10.53 -3.40
N LEU A 188 -12.19 11.26 -2.83
CA LEU A 188 -12.88 10.87 -1.61
C LEU A 188 -13.59 9.52 -1.76
N VAL A 189 -14.32 9.31 -2.86
CA VAL A 189 -15.06 8.08 -3.11
C VAL A 189 -14.13 6.91 -3.45
N ASN A 190 -13.06 7.14 -4.22
CA ASN A 190 -12.07 6.11 -4.52
C ASN A 190 -11.30 5.69 -3.26
N LEU A 191 -10.92 6.64 -2.39
CA LEU A 191 -10.29 6.34 -1.11
C LEU A 191 -11.20 5.50 -0.20
N ALA A 192 -12.49 5.86 -0.10
CA ALA A 192 -13.48 5.07 0.63
C ALA A 192 -13.60 3.63 0.08
N SER A 193 -13.63 3.49 -1.24
CA SER A 193 -13.71 2.20 -1.93
C SER A 193 -12.46 1.35 -1.65
N PHE A 194 -11.28 1.96 -1.67
CA PHE A 194 -10.02 1.28 -1.39
C PHE A 194 -9.91 0.79 0.06
N ILE A 195 -10.31 1.63 1.02
CA ILE A 195 -10.35 1.24 2.45
C ILE A 195 -11.36 0.10 2.66
N HIS A 196 -12.55 0.19 2.07
CA HIS A 196 -13.57 -0.86 2.13
C HIS A 196 -13.07 -2.18 1.55
N PHE A 197 -12.47 -2.15 0.36
CA PHE A 197 -11.86 -3.34 -0.24
C PHE A 197 -10.81 -3.97 0.68
N THR A 198 -9.91 -3.15 1.21
CA THR A 198 -8.76 -3.62 2.02
C THR A 198 -9.21 -4.20 3.36
N LEU A 199 -10.10 -3.53 4.09
CA LEU A 199 -10.50 -3.90 5.45
C LEU A 199 -11.72 -4.81 5.55
N VAL A 200 -12.61 -4.79 4.55
CA VAL A 200 -13.89 -5.51 4.60
C VAL A 200 -13.92 -6.65 3.58
N LEU A 201 -13.67 -6.37 2.30
CA LEU A 201 -13.85 -7.38 1.23
C LEU A 201 -12.68 -8.35 1.11
N SER A 202 -11.46 -7.94 1.48
CA SER A 202 -10.29 -8.79 1.32
C SER A 202 -10.34 -10.01 2.27
N PRO A 203 -9.81 -11.18 1.86
CA PRO A 203 -9.89 -12.42 2.67
C PRO A 203 -9.32 -12.31 4.08
N LYS A 204 -8.42 -11.34 4.31
CA LYS A 204 -7.78 -11.07 5.61
C LYS A 204 -8.11 -9.67 6.14
N GLY A 205 -9.12 -9.00 5.61
CA GLY A 205 -9.46 -7.62 5.95
C GLY A 205 -9.80 -7.44 7.43
N GLN A 206 -10.69 -8.27 7.98
CA GLN A 206 -11.04 -8.20 9.42
C GLN A 206 -9.87 -8.59 10.33
N TYR A 207 -8.97 -9.44 9.85
CA TYR A 207 -7.74 -9.75 10.57
C TYR A 207 -6.78 -8.55 10.57
N LEU A 208 -6.59 -7.88 9.43
CA LEU A 208 -5.83 -6.63 9.34
C LEU A 208 -6.43 -5.55 10.24
N LEU A 209 -7.76 -5.39 10.23
CA LEU A 209 -8.47 -4.46 11.09
C LEU A 209 -8.17 -4.70 12.57
N LYS A 210 -8.15 -5.97 13.01
CA LYS A 210 -7.78 -6.33 14.38
C LYS A 210 -6.34 -5.92 14.72
N LEU A 211 -5.39 -6.10 13.80
CA LEU A 211 -4.01 -5.65 14.01
C LEU A 211 -3.92 -4.13 14.12
N ILE A 212 -4.59 -3.40 13.22
CA ILE A 212 -4.64 -1.92 13.23
C ILE A 212 -5.27 -1.43 14.54
N GLU A 213 -6.39 -2.00 14.96
CA GLU A 213 -7.06 -1.65 16.21
C GLU A 213 -6.17 -1.90 17.42
N SER A 214 -5.47 -3.04 17.45
CA SER A 214 -4.56 -3.40 18.53
C SER A 214 -3.37 -2.45 18.61
N ALA A 215 -2.76 -2.10 17.47
CA ALA A 215 -1.67 -1.13 17.43
C ALA A 215 -2.14 0.26 17.84
N ASN A 216 -3.28 0.72 17.33
CA ASN A 216 -3.84 2.04 17.63
C ASN A 216 -4.13 2.21 19.13
N LYS A 217 -4.61 1.18 19.81
CA LYS A 217 -4.86 1.19 21.28
C LYS A 217 -3.60 1.39 22.12
N LEU A 218 -2.43 1.05 21.59
CA LEU A 218 -1.15 1.18 22.28
C LEU A 218 -0.50 2.55 22.07
N ILE A 219 -1.00 3.36 21.13
CA ILE A 219 -0.47 4.70 20.86
C ILE A 219 -0.88 5.66 21.98
N PRO A 220 0.07 6.34 22.64
CA PRO A 220 -0.22 7.27 23.74
C PRO A 220 -0.62 8.65 23.22
N TYR A 221 -1.76 8.76 22.55
CA TYR A 221 -2.21 10.00 21.93
C TYR A 221 -2.18 11.20 22.87
N MET A 222 -2.60 11.04 24.13
CA MET A 222 -2.57 12.12 25.11
C MET A 222 -1.16 12.68 25.34
N LEU A 223 -0.14 11.82 25.52
CA LEU A 223 1.23 12.24 25.78
C LEU A 223 1.87 12.87 24.54
N ILE A 224 1.61 12.30 23.36
CA ILE A 224 2.06 12.87 22.09
C ILE A 224 1.44 14.27 21.91
N ARG A 225 0.12 14.40 22.10
CA ARG A 225 -0.58 15.68 22.01
C ARG A 225 -0.07 16.71 23.01
N GLN A 226 0.23 16.32 24.25
CA GLN A 226 0.83 17.23 25.23
C GLN A 226 2.22 17.70 24.81
N THR A 227 3.02 16.79 24.24
CA THR A 227 4.37 17.11 23.77
C THR A 227 4.35 18.06 22.57
N LEU A 228 3.39 17.88 21.65
CA LEU A 228 3.18 18.77 20.51
C LEU A 228 2.73 20.20 20.90
N LYS A 229 2.34 20.44 22.16
CA LYS A 229 2.01 21.78 22.67
C LYS A 229 3.24 22.56 23.17
N ILE A 230 4.42 21.94 23.20
CA ILE A 230 5.64 22.61 23.64
C ILE A 230 6.02 23.69 22.62
N SER A 231 5.98 24.96 23.03
CA SER A 231 6.18 26.09 22.11
C SER A 231 7.56 26.14 21.45
N ASN A 232 8.62 25.69 22.15
CA ASN A 232 9.95 25.61 21.54
C ASN A 232 10.08 24.33 20.71
N VAL A 233 10.19 24.48 19.39
CA VAL A 233 10.27 23.36 18.43
C VAL A 233 11.40 22.39 18.76
N ALA A 234 12.61 22.87 19.06
CA ALA A 234 13.74 21.98 19.33
C ALA A 234 13.50 21.12 20.59
N THR A 235 12.94 21.73 21.65
CA THR A 235 12.52 20.99 22.85
C THR A 235 11.40 20.01 22.54
N MET A 236 10.41 20.41 21.72
CA MET A 236 9.30 19.57 21.29
C MET A 236 9.79 18.33 20.51
N ILE A 237 10.67 18.51 19.51
CA ILE A 237 11.25 17.43 18.71
C ILE A 237 12.04 16.49 19.62
N ASN A 238 12.90 17.01 20.48
CA ASN A 238 13.69 16.20 21.40
C ASN A 238 12.81 15.39 22.37
N ALA A 239 11.73 15.98 22.89
CA ALA A 239 10.77 15.29 23.72
C ALA A 239 10.02 14.20 22.93
N MET A 240 9.62 14.48 21.69
CA MET A 240 8.93 13.53 20.82
C MET A 240 9.82 12.34 20.45
N VAL A 241 11.07 12.61 20.07
CA VAL A 241 12.09 11.58 19.81
C VAL A 241 12.31 10.72 21.05
N LYS A 242 12.31 11.30 22.25
CA LYS A 242 12.38 10.53 23.49
C LYS A 242 11.14 9.65 23.69
N ILE A 243 9.94 10.13 23.41
CA ILE A 243 8.72 9.30 23.52
C ILE A 243 8.78 8.10 22.58
N VAL A 244 9.19 8.32 21.33
CA VAL A 244 9.14 7.28 20.29
C VAL A 244 10.35 6.35 20.36
N LEU A 245 11.55 6.89 20.56
CA LEU A 245 12.83 6.17 20.43
C LEU A 245 13.55 5.88 21.75
N ALA A 246 13.13 6.43 22.89
CA ALA A 246 13.75 6.05 24.16
C ALA A 246 13.41 4.60 24.49
N LYS A 247 14.43 3.86 24.91
CA LYS A 247 14.30 2.49 25.34
C LYS A 247 13.47 2.45 26.63
N MET A 248 12.37 1.72 26.60
CA MET A 248 11.50 1.54 27.75
C MET A 248 12.09 0.48 28.68
N SER A 249 12.03 0.73 29.99
CA SER A 249 12.35 -0.28 31.02
C SER A 249 11.11 -1.12 31.33
N VAL A 250 11.31 -2.32 31.90
CA VAL A 250 10.21 -3.16 32.44
C VAL A 250 9.23 -2.33 33.28
N THR A 251 9.74 -1.48 34.17
CA THR A 251 8.92 -0.63 35.06
C THR A 251 8.08 0.38 34.28
N GLY A 252 8.66 1.00 33.24
CA GLY A 252 7.93 1.95 32.37
C GLY A 252 6.77 1.29 31.63
N VAL A 253 6.99 0.09 31.09
CA VAL A 253 5.96 -0.70 30.40
C VAL A 253 4.87 -1.18 31.37
N THR A 254 5.25 -1.61 32.57
CA THR A 254 4.31 -2.15 33.57
C THR A 254 3.34 -1.06 34.05
N ASN A 255 3.83 0.16 34.30
CA ASN A 255 2.99 1.28 34.70
C ASN A 255 2.10 1.82 33.58
N TRP A 256 2.55 1.72 32.33
CA TRP A 256 1.83 2.26 31.18
C TRP A 256 0.70 1.36 30.69
N ILE A 257 0.86 0.03 30.76
CA ILE A 257 -0.07 -0.94 30.12
C ILE A 257 -0.51 -2.05 31.09
N GLY A 258 0.02 -2.10 32.32
CA GLY A 258 -0.35 -3.11 33.31
C GLY A 258 0.20 -4.51 33.01
N LEU A 259 1.20 -4.63 32.13
CA LEU A 259 1.82 -5.90 31.76
C LEU A 259 3.03 -6.19 32.66
N THR A 260 2.90 -7.17 33.56
CA THR A 260 3.87 -7.50 34.63
C THR A 260 5.06 -8.37 34.18
N LYS A 261 5.14 -8.74 32.89
CA LYS A 261 6.23 -9.52 32.31
C LYS A 261 6.61 -8.95 30.94
N SER A 262 7.38 -7.87 30.89
CA SER A 262 8.13 -7.55 29.67
C SER A 262 9.25 -8.57 29.53
N ARG A 263 9.25 -9.35 28.45
CA ARG A 263 10.35 -10.26 28.11
C ARG A 263 11.48 -9.58 27.34
N ASP A 264 11.26 -8.33 26.94
CA ASP A 264 12.10 -7.63 25.97
C ASP A 264 12.51 -6.27 26.54
N ASP A 265 13.57 -6.28 27.35
CA ASP A 265 14.20 -5.08 27.87
C ASP A 265 14.90 -4.30 26.75
N GLY A 266 14.68 -2.99 26.69
CA GLY A 266 15.43 -2.11 25.79
C GLY A 266 14.78 -1.82 24.43
N MET A 267 13.49 -2.11 24.23
CA MET A 267 12.74 -1.67 23.05
C MET A 267 12.27 -0.22 23.17
N ASN A 268 12.23 0.49 22.04
CA ASN A 268 11.51 1.76 21.95
C ASN A 268 9.98 1.57 21.81
N LEU A 269 9.20 2.66 21.82
CA LEU A 269 7.73 2.59 21.75
C LEU A 269 7.24 1.88 20.50
N LEU A 270 7.80 2.18 19.32
CA LEU A 270 7.38 1.56 18.05
C LEU A 270 7.66 0.05 18.05
N GLN A 271 8.89 -0.33 18.40
CA GLN A 271 9.28 -1.74 18.50
C GLN A 271 8.39 -2.48 19.50
N TYR A 272 8.09 -1.86 20.63
CA TYR A 272 7.21 -2.42 21.63
C TYR A 272 5.78 -2.64 21.12
N ILE A 273 5.21 -1.70 20.37
CA ILE A 273 3.88 -1.84 19.75
C ILE A 273 3.88 -3.03 18.79
N ILE A 274 4.86 -3.08 17.87
CA ILE A 274 5.00 -4.17 16.89
C ILE A 274 5.10 -5.51 17.63
N THR A 275 6.02 -5.61 18.58
CA THR A 275 6.28 -6.84 19.34
C THR A 275 5.05 -7.29 20.12
N THR A 276 4.37 -6.38 20.81
CA THR A 276 3.20 -6.70 21.64
C THR A 276 2.04 -7.23 20.80
N VAL A 277 1.70 -6.53 19.71
CA VAL A 277 0.61 -6.93 18.81
C VAL A 277 0.90 -8.29 18.18
N LEU A 278 2.13 -8.51 17.69
CA LEU A 278 2.51 -9.78 17.09
C LEU A 278 2.58 -10.92 18.12
N TYR A 279 2.94 -10.67 19.38
CA TYR A 279 2.87 -11.69 20.43
C TYR A 279 1.46 -12.07 20.82
N TRP A 280 0.51 -11.12 20.86
CA TRP A 280 -0.90 -11.46 21.06
C TRP A 280 -1.40 -12.40 19.97
N ASP A 281 -1.03 -12.13 18.72
CA ASP A 281 -1.40 -12.98 17.60
C ASP A 281 -0.71 -14.36 17.64
N ILE A 282 0.58 -14.41 18.01
CA ILE A 282 1.30 -15.68 18.25
C ILE A 282 0.56 -16.54 19.27
N ARG A 283 0.15 -15.97 20.42
CA ARG A 283 -0.54 -16.72 21.48
C ARG A 283 -1.88 -17.29 21.01
N GLU A 284 -2.63 -16.54 20.20
CA GLU A 284 -3.88 -17.01 19.62
C GLU A 284 -3.65 -18.18 18.65
N LEU A 285 -2.67 -18.04 17.75
CA LEU A 285 -2.30 -19.08 16.80
C LEU A 285 -1.78 -20.35 17.50
N GLU A 286 -0.96 -20.19 18.55
CA GLU A 286 -0.48 -21.30 19.38
C GLU A 286 -1.64 -22.02 20.08
N GLY A 287 -2.64 -21.28 20.56
CA GLY A 287 -3.86 -21.83 21.13
C GLY A 287 -4.61 -22.71 20.13
N ARG A 288 -4.76 -22.25 18.88
CA ARG A 288 -5.38 -23.01 17.79
C ARG A 288 -4.56 -24.24 17.42
N ALA A 289 -3.25 -24.10 17.24
CA ALA A 289 -2.36 -25.22 16.91
C ALA A 289 -2.36 -26.29 18.01
N THR A 290 -2.44 -25.89 19.28
CA THR A 290 -2.54 -26.81 20.42
C THR A 290 -3.85 -27.59 20.43
N LYS A 291 -4.96 -26.99 20.00
CA LYS A 291 -6.24 -27.71 19.84
C LYS A 291 -6.13 -28.83 18.80
N ILE A 292 -5.48 -28.57 17.66
CA ILE A 292 -5.26 -29.61 16.63
C ILE A 292 -4.36 -30.73 17.15
N LYS A 293 -3.27 -30.40 17.87
CA LYS A 293 -2.36 -31.40 18.47
C LYS A 293 -3.02 -32.34 19.48
N ARG A 294 -4.04 -31.86 20.19
CA ARG A 294 -4.70 -32.61 21.27
C ARG A 294 -5.72 -33.61 20.77
N ASP A 295 -5.97 -33.66 19.46
CA ASP A 295 -6.94 -34.54 18.85
C ASP A 295 -6.22 -35.72 18.15
N PRO A 296 -5.96 -36.83 18.88
CA PRO A 296 -5.16 -37.95 18.37
C PRO A 296 -5.86 -38.73 17.25
N ALA A 297 -7.17 -38.54 17.06
CA ALA A 297 -7.94 -39.21 16.01
C ALA A 297 -7.66 -38.63 14.61
N LYS A 298 -6.95 -37.50 14.53
CA LYS A 298 -6.73 -36.77 13.27
C LYS A 298 -5.38 -37.06 12.63
N LEU A 299 -4.31 -36.66 13.29
CA LEU A 299 -2.96 -36.73 12.77
C LEU A 299 -2.05 -37.31 13.83
N ASN A 300 -1.16 -38.21 13.43
CA ASN A 300 -0.19 -38.79 14.34
C ASN A 300 0.92 -37.76 14.69
N LYS A 301 1.70 -38.04 15.74
CA LYS A 301 2.73 -37.12 16.24
C LYS A 301 3.83 -36.86 15.21
N GLU A 302 4.20 -37.86 14.40
CA GLU A 302 5.24 -37.74 13.39
C GLU A 302 4.80 -36.85 12.22
N GLN A 303 3.56 -36.98 11.76
CA GLN A 303 2.94 -36.09 10.77
C GLN A 303 2.92 -34.65 11.27
N LEU A 304 2.45 -34.42 12.50
CA LEU A 304 2.42 -33.08 13.10
C LEU A 304 3.82 -32.49 13.30
N GLN A 305 4.81 -33.31 13.62
CA GLN A 305 6.19 -32.84 13.77
C GLN A 305 6.79 -32.49 12.40
N THR A 306 6.59 -33.33 11.40
CA THR A 306 7.06 -33.12 10.01
C THR A 306 6.48 -31.82 9.41
N LEU A 307 5.19 -31.57 9.58
CA LEU A 307 4.54 -30.33 9.11
C LEU A 307 5.04 -29.10 9.86
N LYS A 308 5.38 -29.23 11.15
CA LYS A 308 5.97 -28.14 11.92
C LYS A 308 7.39 -27.84 11.45
N ASP A 309 8.17 -28.88 11.14
CA ASP A 309 9.56 -28.76 10.72
C ASP A 309 9.69 -28.23 9.29
N TYR A 310 8.66 -28.35 8.46
CA TYR A 310 8.59 -27.66 7.15
C TYR A 310 8.90 -26.17 7.27
N ALA A 311 8.37 -25.49 8.29
CA ALA A 311 8.57 -24.06 8.50
C ALA A 311 10.02 -23.66 8.82
N LEU A 312 10.88 -24.64 9.14
CA LEU A 312 12.30 -24.47 9.47
C LEU A 312 13.22 -24.93 8.34
N LYS A 313 12.68 -25.51 7.26
CA LYS A 313 13.46 -25.95 6.10
C LYS A 313 14.11 -24.76 5.38
N PRO A 314 15.30 -24.94 4.78
CA PRO A 314 15.88 -23.94 3.89
C PRO A 314 14.94 -23.56 2.76
N GLN A 315 15.01 -22.29 2.30
CA GLN A 315 14.15 -21.77 1.23
C GLN A 315 14.18 -22.62 -0.04
N ALA A 316 15.37 -23.08 -0.46
CA ALA A 316 15.51 -23.92 -1.65
C ALA A 316 14.79 -25.28 -1.52
N GLU A 317 14.72 -25.84 -0.32
CA GLU A 317 13.99 -27.10 -0.08
C GLU A 317 12.47 -26.86 -0.08
N GLN A 318 12.00 -25.76 0.52
CA GLN A 318 10.60 -25.37 0.47
C GLN A 318 10.16 -25.09 -0.98
N GLU A 319 10.98 -24.40 -1.78
CA GLU A 319 10.72 -24.16 -3.20
C GLU A 319 10.61 -25.46 -3.98
N LYS A 320 11.55 -26.38 -3.76
CA LYS A 320 11.51 -27.70 -4.41
C LYS A 320 10.22 -28.45 -4.09
N LEU A 321 9.79 -28.47 -2.82
CA LEU A 321 8.54 -29.11 -2.41
C LEU A 321 7.32 -28.41 -3.01
N ARG A 322 7.33 -27.07 -3.10
CA ARG A 322 6.27 -26.31 -3.77
C ARG A 322 6.18 -26.62 -5.26
N GLN A 323 7.32 -26.67 -5.96
CA GLN A 323 7.36 -26.99 -7.38
C GLN A 323 6.83 -28.41 -7.63
N GLN A 324 7.24 -29.39 -6.82
CA GLN A 324 6.69 -30.75 -6.88
C GLN A 324 5.18 -30.79 -6.64
N SER A 325 4.71 -30.06 -5.62
CA SER A 325 3.28 -29.93 -5.32
C SER A 325 2.49 -29.33 -6.50
N TYR A 326 3.08 -28.37 -7.21
CA TYR A 326 2.50 -27.75 -8.41
C TYR A 326 2.48 -28.72 -9.60
N ASP A 327 3.62 -29.30 -9.95
CA ASP A 327 3.79 -30.17 -11.13
C ASP A 327 2.93 -31.43 -11.03
N GLU A 328 2.87 -32.03 -9.85
CA GLU A 328 2.07 -33.23 -9.60
C GLU A 328 0.61 -32.92 -9.22
N SER A 329 0.25 -31.65 -9.04
CA SER A 329 -1.08 -31.21 -8.59
C SER A 329 -1.56 -31.91 -7.30
N ILE A 330 -0.64 -32.13 -6.37
CA ILE A 330 -0.92 -32.70 -5.04
C ILE A 330 -0.76 -31.63 -3.95
N PRO A 331 -1.50 -31.70 -2.83
CA PRO A 331 -1.39 -30.75 -1.73
C PRO A 331 0.02 -30.68 -1.13
N ILE A 332 0.47 -29.48 -0.76
CA ILE A 332 1.80 -29.26 -0.16
C ILE A 332 2.03 -30.10 1.11
N VAL A 333 0.98 -30.35 1.89
CA VAL A 333 1.04 -31.20 3.09
C VAL A 333 1.30 -32.65 2.75
N ILE A 334 0.69 -33.19 1.68
CA ILE A 334 0.92 -34.56 1.21
C ILE A 334 2.33 -34.66 0.64
N THR A 335 2.75 -33.69 -0.18
CA THR A 335 4.10 -33.60 -0.75
C THR A 335 5.16 -33.61 0.36
N THR A 336 4.95 -32.83 1.42
CA THR A 336 5.87 -32.75 2.56
C THR A 336 5.96 -34.08 3.32
N LEU A 337 4.82 -34.71 3.62
CA LEU A 337 4.79 -36.00 4.31
C LEU A 337 5.43 -37.12 3.47
N ARG A 338 5.12 -37.15 2.16
CA ARG A 338 5.71 -38.10 1.20
C ARG A 338 7.23 -37.94 1.12
N ALA A 339 7.72 -36.70 1.00
CA ALA A 339 9.16 -36.41 0.94
C ALA A 339 9.91 -36.85 2.21
N SER A 340 9.22 -36.90 3.35
CA SER A 340 9.78 -37.39 4.63
C SER A 340 9.49 -38.87 4.90
N SER A 341 8.95 -39.62 3.92
CA SER A 341 8.57 -41.04 4.06
C SER A 341 7.61 -41.33 5.23
N ILE A 342 6.76 -40.35 5.57
CA ILE A 342 5.74 -40.45 6.61
C ILE A 342 4.40 -40.86 5.97
N PRO A 343 3.51 -41.59 6.68
CA PRO A 343 2.18 -41.90 6.17
C PRO A 343 1.45 -40.65 5.66
N HIS A 344 1.03 -40.70 4.40
CA HIS A 344 0.51 -39.55 3.65
C HIS A 344 -0.84 -39.82 2.95
N ASP A 345 -1.40 -41.03 3.12
CA ASP A 345 -2.77 -41.36 2.73
C ASP A 345 -3.74 -40.71 3.72
N LEU A 346 -4.02 -39.43 3.49
CA LEU A 346 -4.90 -38.62 4.33
C LEU A 346 -6.31 -38.59 3.73
N THR A 347 -7.32 -38.71 4.58
CA THR A 347 -8.69 -38.32 4.22
C THR A 347 -8.77 -36.80 4.01
N ASP A 348 -9.78 -36.32 3.28
CA ASP A 348 -9.99 -34.87 3.06
C ASP A 348 -10.00 -34.05 4.36
N PHE A 349 -10.61 -34.62 5.41
CA PHE A 349 -10.65 -34.00 6.73
C PHE A 349 -9.25 -33.90 7.37
N GLN A 350 -8.46 -34.97 7.31
CA GLN A 350 -7.09 -34.99 7.82
C GLN A 350 -6.18 -34.06 7.02
N GLN A 351 -6.36 -34.01 5.70
CA GLN A 351 -5.64 -33.10 4.82
C GLN A 351 -5.96 -31.63 5.16
N SER A 352 -7.23 -31.28 5.36
CA SER A 352 -7.63 -29.93 5.77
C SER A 352 -7.02 -29.54 7.12
N GLN A 353 -7.04 -30.47 8.10
CA GLN A 353 -6.40 -30.26 9.40
C GLN A 353 -4.88 -30.14 9.31
N ALA A 354 -4.23 -30.93 8.44
CA ALA A 354 -2.80 -30.85 8.19
C ALA A 354 -2.43 -29.48 7.60
N LEU A 355 -3.22 -28.98 6.65
CA LEU A 355 -3.01 -27.68 6.02
C LEU A 355 -3.24 -26.54 7.01
N GLU A 356 -4.30 -26.61 7.83
CA GLU A 356 -4.54 -25.63 8.89
C GLU A 356 -3.36 -25.61 9.88
N TYR A 357 -2.90 -26.78 10.31
CA TYR A 357 -1.79 -26.90 11.24
C TYR A 357 -0.47 -26.38 10.65
N LEU A 358 -0.15 -26.70 9.39
CA LEU A 358 0.99 -26.14 8.68
C LEU A 358 0.89 -24.60 8.60
N SER A 359 -0.26 -24.08 8.15
CA SER A 359 -0.51 -22.64 8.04
C SER A 359 -0.35 -21.92 9.38
N LEU A 360 -0.79 -22.52 10.49
CA LEU A 360 -0.64 -21.95 11.83
C LEU A 360 0.83 -21.87 12.25
N ASN A 361 1.62 -22.93 12.02
CA ASN A 361 3.04 -22.94 12.37
C ASN A 361 3.85 -21.95 11.51
N LEU A 362 3.57 -21.87 10.21
CA LEU A 362 4.15 -20.86 9.32
C LEU A 362 3.80 -19.45 9.79
N ALA A 363 2.54 -19.19 10.13
CA ALA A 363 2.11 -17.90 10.64
C ALA A 363 2.83 -17.51 11.95
N ILE A 364 2.92 -18.42 12.92
CA ILE A 364 3.64 -18.22 14.18
C ILE A 364 5.11 -17.88 13.91
N ARG A 365 5.75 -18.66 13.03
CA ARG A 365 7.15 -18.47 12.66
C ARG A 365 7.37 -17.11 11.99
N ASP A 366 6.55 -16.75 11.02
CA ASP A 366 6.65 -15.45 10.32
C ASP A 366 6.59 -14.28 11.30
N ARG A 367 5.71 -14.33 12.30
CA ARG A 367 5.59 -13.26 13.30
C ARG A 367 6.84 -13.15 14.15
N ARG A 368 7.42 -14.29 14.56
CA ARG A 368 8.69 -14.32 15.29
C ARG A 368 9.82 -13.74 14.47
N GLU A 369 9.88 -14.05 13.18
CA GLU A 369 10.88 -13.48 12.27
C GLU A 369 10.71 -11.98 12.06
N ILE A 370 9.47 -11.49 11.90
CA ILE A 370 9.21 -10.05 11.79
C ILE A 370 9.67 -9.31 13.05
N ILE A 371 9.34 -9.85 14.24
CA ILE A 371 9.84 -9.30 15.52
C ILE A 371 11.37 -9.34 15.54
N ARG A 372 11.99 -10.45 15.13
CA ARG A 372 13.46 -10.59 15.10
C ARG A 372 14.10 -9.52 14.20
N CYS A 373 13.61 -9.36 12.98
CA CYS A 373 14.19 -8.45 11.99
C CYS A 373 14.02 -6.97 12.39
N LEU A 374 12.83 -6.59 12.87
CA LEU A 374 12.50 -5.17 13.10
C LEU A 374 12.78 -4.71 14.54
N CYS A 375 12.69 -5.59 15.53
CA CYS A 375 12.72 -5.23 16.95
C CYS A 375 13.90 -5.82 17.73
N HIS A 376 14.55 -6.87 17.22
CA HIS A 376 15.70 -7.52 17.86
C HIS A 376 16.94 -7.62 16.96
N SER A 377 17.02 -6.80 15.91
CA SER A 377 18.21 -6.72 15.07
C SER A 377 19.36 -6.03 15.82
N TYR A 378 20.56 -6.57 15.67
CA TYR A 378 21.80 -5.94 16.13
C TYR A 378 22.73 -5.76 14.92
N PRO A 379 23.04 -4.50 14.54
CA PRO A 379 22.60 -3.24 15.15
C PRO A 379 21.11 -2.94 14.92
N ASP A 380 20.53 -2.08 15.76
CA ASP A 380 19.12 -1.66 15.66
C ASP A 380 18.92 -0.69 14.48
N ARG A 381 18.63 -1.28 13.31
CA ARG A 381 18.44 -0.53 12.06
C ARG A 381 17.16 0.30 12.06
N LEU A 382 16.07 -0.20 12.66
CA LEU A 382 14.78 0.50 12.68
C LEU A 382 14.85 1.82 13.46
N THR A 383 15.37 1.78 14.69
CA THR A 383 15.51 2.98 15.53
C THR A 383 16.39 4.02 14.86
N THR A 384 17.52 3.58 14.29
CA THR A 384 18.48 4.48 13.66
C THR A 384 18.00 5.03 12.33
N ALA A 385 17.17 4.31 11.58
CA ALA A 385 16.51 4.79 10.37
C ALA A 385 15.48 5.87 10.70
N ILE A 386 14.61 5.63 11.69
CA ILE A 386 13.60 6.61 12.13
C ILE A 386 14.26 7.89 12.61
N ARG A 387 15.36 7.80 13.37
CA ARG A 387 16.11 8.99 13.80
C ARG A 387 16.59 9.82 12.62
N GLN A 388 17.23 9.20 11.62
CA GLN A 388 17.69 9.91 10.42
C GLN A 388 16.54 10.56 9.63
N VAL A 389 15.38 9.91 9.55
CA VAL A 389 14.20 10.50 8.93
C VAL A 389 13.73 11.72 9.73
N VAL A 390 13.63 11.62 11.05
CA VAL A 390 13.26 12.77 11.89
C VAL A 390 14.25 13.93 11.71
N ASP A 391 15.55 13.64 11.71
CA ASP A 391 16.60 14.65 11.52
C ASP A 391 16.48 15.31 10.13
N ALA A 392 16.27 14.52 9.07
CA ALA A 392 16.09 15.05 7.71
C ALA A 392 14.79 15.87 7.54
N TYR A 393 13.76 15.56 8.34
CA TYR A 393 12.50 16.28 8.37
C TYR A 393 12.46 17.40 9.41
N GLU A 394 13.51 17.65 10.21
CA GLU A 394 13.51 18.71 11.22
C GLU A 394 13.03 20.08 10.67
N PRO A 395 13.51 20.55 9.50
CA PRO A 395 13.03 21.82 8.93
C PRO A 395 11.53 21.81 8.62
N ASN A 396 11.02 20.68 8.09
CA ASN A 396 9.60 20.50 7.77
C ASN A 396 8.75 20.46 9.05
N ILE A 397 9.21 19.74 10.08
CA ILE A 397 8.52 19.66 11.38
C ILE A 397 8.44 21.04 12.03
N ARG A 398 9.53 21.82 11.95
CA ARG A 398 9.60 23.20 12.46
C ARG A 398 8.62 24.12 11.75
N SER A 399 8.62 24.09 10.43
CA SER A 399 7.66 24.81 9.59
C SER A 399 6.22 24.44 9.99
N LEU A 400 5.90 23.15 10.02
CA LEU A 400 4.56 22.69 10.33
C LEU A 400 4.10 23.06 11.74
N HIS A 401 4.99 22.98 12.75
CA HIS A 401 4.70 23.39 14.12
C HIS A 401 4.35 24.89 14.21
N ASN A 402 4.99 25.73 13.40
CA ASN A 402 4.71 27.16 13.37
C ASN A 402 3.44 27.48 12.57
N ALA A 403 3.12 26.68 11.56
CA ALA A 403 2.01 26.89 10.66
C ALA A 403 0.67 26.35 11.20
N VAL A 404 0.71 25.26 11.97
CA VAL A 404 -0.47 24.45 12.31
C VAL A 404 -0.48 24.14 13.80
N ASN A 405 -1.67 24.07 14.40
CA ASN A 405 -1.83 23.44 15.70
C ASN A 405 -1.70 21.90 15.57
N LEU A 406 -0.47 21.41 15.71
CA LEU A 406 -0.14 19.99 15.61
C LEU A 406 -0.90 19.11 16.61
N SER A 407 -1.14 19.62 17.82
CA SER A 407 -1.83 18.87 18.88
C SER A 407 -3.30 18.63 18.54
N ASP A 408 -3.97 19.64 17.98
CA ASP A 408 -5.36 19.51 17.55
C ASP A 408 -5.47 18.70 16.27
N SER A 409 -4.56 18.90 15.31
CA SER A 409 -4.51 18.10 14.07
C SER A 409 -4.29 16.61 14.33
N LEU A 410 -3.46 16.26 15.32
CA LEU A 410 -3.31 14.87 15.77
C LEU A 410 -4.59 14.33 16.42
N GLY A 411 -5.34 15.18 17.13
CA GLY A 411 -6.64 14.80 17.70
C GLY A 411 -7.69 14.53 16.62
N ASP A 412 -7.70 15.32 15.55
CA ASP A 412 -8.56 15.09 14.39
C ASP A 412 -8.19 13.77 13.67
N LEU A 413 -6.90 13.51 13.48
CA LEU A 413 -6.42 12.25 12.90
C LEU A 413 -6.79 11.03 13.77
N GLU A 414 -6.63 11.13 15.09
CA GLU A 414 -7.05 10.10 16.04
C GLU A 414 -8.55 9.81 15.91
N ALA A 415 -9.38 10.85 15.80
CA ALA A 415 -10.82 10.71 15.63
C ALA A 415 -11.17 10.02 14.30
N PHE A 416 -10.54 10.41 13.20
CA PHE A 416 -10.72 9.76 11.90
C PHE A 416 -10.34 8.28 11.92
N ILE A 417 -9.15 7.93 12.45
CA ILE A 417 -8.69 6.54 12.56
C ILE A 417 -9.65 5.71 13.41
N ARG A 418 -10.13 6.26 14.53
CA ARG A 418 -11.10 5.60 15.41
C ARG A 418 -12.41 5.30 14.68
N ASP A 419 -12.93 6.25 13.92
CA ASP A 419 -14.20 6.08 13.20
C ASP A 419 -14.06 5.08 12.04
N ILE A 420 -12.94 5.10 11.30
CA ILE A 420 -12.62 4.09 10.29
C ILE A 420 -12.55 2.69 10.91
N ILE A 421 -11.85 2.52 12.04
CA ILE A 421 -11.77 1.23 12.74
C ILE A 421 -13.15 0.74 13.15
N ASN A 422 -14.00 1.64 13.66
CA ASN A 422 -15.34 1.28 14.13
C ASN A 422 -16.29 0.92 12.98
N VAL A 423 -16.27 1.69 11.89
CA VAL A 423 -17.09 1.41 10.69
C VAL A 423 -16.65 0.14 9.98
N ALA A 424 -15.35 -0.18 9.96
CA ALA A 424 -14.86 -1.35 9.25
C ALA A 424 -15.21 -2.70 9.89
N LYS A 425 -15.74 -2.73 11.11
CA LYS A 425 -16.09 -3.98 11.82
C LYS A 425 -17.33 -4.62 11.20
N ILE A 426 -17.21 -5.89 10.79
CA ILE A 426 -18.38 -6.71 10.47
C ILE A 426 -19.08 -7.04 11.80
N GLN A 427 -20.31 -6.56 11.93
CA GLN A 427 -21.08 -6.73 13.16
C GLN A 427 -22.00 -7.94 13.03
N ILE A 428 -22.01 -8.80 14.05
CA ILE A 428 -22.92 -9.94 14.13
C ILE A 428 -23.96 -9.60 15.19
N ASP A 429 -25.23 -9.58 14.81
CA ASP A 429 -26.31 -9.28 15.72
C ASP A 429 -26.63 -10.48 16.65
N ARG A 430 -27.59 -10.30 17.57
CA ARG A 430 -27.98 -11.37 18.50
C ARG A 430 -28.63 -12.58 17.82
N HIS A 431 -29.11 -12.41 16.58
CA HIS A 431 -29.74 -13.46 15.78
C HIS A 431 -28.74 -14.15 14.84
N GLY A 432 -27.48 -13.72 14.82
CA GLY A 432 -26.43 -14.27 13.97
C GLY A 432 -26.35 -13.64 12.58
N GLU A 433 -27.14 -12.60 12.28
CA GLU A 433 -27.07 -11.87 11.02
C GLU A 433 -25.85 -10.94 11.00
N SER A 434 -25.05 -11.05 9.95
CA SER A 434 -23.85 -10.24 9.75
C SER A 434 -24.19 -8.97 8.96
N THR A 435 -23.96 -7.81 9.56
CA THR A 435 -23.96 -6.53 8.86
C THR A 435 -22.57 -6.27 8.31
N VAL A 436 -22.45 -6.30 6.99
CA VAL A 436 -21.23 -5.96 6.26
C VAL A 436 -21.26 -4.46 5.92
N PRO A 437 -20.26 -3.67 6.35
CA PRO A 437 -20.16 -2.26 5.97
C PRO A 437 -20.13 -2.07 4.45
N THR A 438 -20.71 -0.99 3.97
CA THR A 438 -20.75 -0.60 2.56
C THR A 438 -19.73 0.49 2.26
N VAL A 439 -19.41 0.72 0.98
CA VAL A 439 -18.57 1.87 0.58
C VAL A 439 -19.21 3.20 1.01
N GLY A 440 -20.54 3.30 0.98
CA GLY A 440 -21.27 4.49 1.44
C GLY A 440 -21.03 4.84 2.91
N ASP A 441 -20.80 3.84 3.77
CA ASP A 441 -20.44 4.07 5.17
C ASP A 441 -19.04 4.72 5.30
N PHE A 442 -18.08 4.28 4.49
CA PHE A 442 -16.74 4.89 4.45
C PHE A 442 -16.75 6.29 3.81
N VAL A 443 -17.58 6.51 2.78
CA VAL A 443 -17.80 7.85 2.20
C VAL A 443 -18.34 8.81 3.27
N ALA A 444 -19.28 8.35 4.11
CA ALA A 444 -19.81 9.15 5.21
C ALA A 444 -18.73 9.51 6.25
N VAL A 445 -17.84 8.57 6.62
CA VAL A 445 -16.69 8.85 7.50
C VAL A 445 -15.76 9.88 6.85
N ASN A 446 -15.38 9.69 5.59
CA ASN A 446 -14.50 10.63 4.89
C ASN A 446 -15.12 12.04 4.83
N ARG A 447 -16.41 12.16 4.50
CA ARG A 447 -17.13 13.45 4.49
C ARG A 447 -17.23 14.09 5.87
N ARG A 448 -17.38 13.30 6.94
CA ARG A 448 -17.40 13.81 8.33
C ARG A 448 -16.05 14.45 8.70
N HIS A 449 -14.95 13.86 8.25
CA HIS A 449 -13.60 14.30 8.62
C HIS A 449 -12.92 15.20 7.58
N GLN A 450 -13.52 15.43 6.41
CA GLN A 450 -12.93 16.25 5.34
C GLN A 450 -12.63 17.69 5.81
N TYR A 451 -13.48 18.28 6.65
CA TYR A 451 -13.24 19.63 7.17
C TYR A 451 -11.94 19.69 7.98
N SER A 452 -11.62 18.65 8.76
CA SER A 452 -10.36 18.60 9.51
C SER A 452 -9.15 18.61 8.59
N LEU A 453 -9.22 17.92 7.44
CA LEU A 453 -8.20 17.96 6.40
C LEU A 453 -8.09 19.36 5.78
N HIS A 454 -9.21 19.97 5.37
CA HIS A 454 -9.21 21.30 4.75
C HIS A 454 -8.72 22.39 5.72
N LYS A 455 -9.10 22.31 7.00
CA LYS A 455 -8.57 23.17 8.07
C LYS A 455 -7.05 23.05 8.20
N PHE A 456 -6.53 21.81 8.19
CA PHE A 456 -5.09 21.55 8.25
C PHE A 456 -4.36 22.13 7.03
N LEU A 457 -4.86 21.87 5.82
CA LEU A 457 -4.29 22.39 4.58
C LEU A 457 -4.35 23.92 4.53
N HIS A 458 -5.46 24.53 4.95
CA HIS A 458 -5.62 25.98 5.04
C HIS A 458 -4.57 26.62 5.95
N GLN A 459 -4.36 26.04 7.14
CA GLN A 459 -3.35 26.53 8.09
C GLN A 459 -1.94 26.51 7.48
N ILE A 460 -1.57 25.44 6.75
CA ILE A 460 -0.28 25.39 6.04
C ILE A 460 -0.24 26.45 4.93
N CYS A 461 -1.24 26.46 4.05
CA CYS A 461 -1.29 27.37 2.91
C CYS A 461 -1.23 28.84 3.30
N LYS A 462 -1.88 29.19 4.40
CA LYS A 462 -1.97 30.57 4.91
C LYS A 462 -0.73 30.99 5.70
N ASN A 463 -0.24 30.12 6.56
CA ASN A 463 0.78 30.51 7.56
C ASN A 463 2.21 30.21 7.11
N ASP A 464 2.41 29.35 6.11
CA ASP A 464 3.75 28.98 5.63
C ASP A 464 3.81 28.89 4.09
N PRO A 465 3.90 30.03 3.39
CA PRO A 465 4.03 30.04 1.94
C PRO A 465 5.37 29.47 1.44
N GLU A 466 6.41 29.44 2.29
CA GLU A 466 7.72 28.90 1.93
C GLU A 466 7.67 27.38 1.77
N ILE A 467 7.06 26.66 2.74
CA ILE A 467 6.89 25.22 2.62
C ILE A 467 5.96 24.86 1.46
N ILE A 468 4.90 25.64 1.23
CA ILE A 468 4.04 25.44 0.06
C ILE A 468 4.83 25.59 -1.23
N SER A 469 5.65 26.64 -1.37
CA SER A 469 6.51 26.85 -2.54
C SER A 469 7.46 25.67 -2.78
N LEU A 470 8.07 25.15 -1.70
CA LEU A 470 8.97 24.00 -1.76
C LEU A 470 8.26 22.72 -2.27
N TYR A 471 7.10 22.39 -1.71
CA TYR A 471 6.34 21.20 -2.15
C TYR A 471 5.67 21.41 -3.50
N MET A 472 5.28 22.63 -3.85
CA MET A 472 4.75 23.00 -5.16
C MET A 472 5.81 22.79 -6.25
N ALA A 473 7.05 23.23 -6.02
CA ALA A 473 8.15 23.02 -6.96
C ALA A 473 8.42 21.52 -7.19
N TRP A 474 8.39 20.73 -6.12
CA TRP A 474 8.51 19.27 -6.22
C TRP A 474 7.33 18.67 -7.00
N ALA A 475 6.09 19.04 -6.66
CA ALA A 475 4.88 18.50 -7.30
C ALA A 475 4.83 18.82 -8.81
N LYS A 476 5.23 20.03 -9.21
CA LYS A 476 5.37 20.41 -10.62
C LYS A 476 6.45 19.61 -11.34
N THR A 477 7.60 19.40 -10.69
CA THR A 477 8.67 18.56 -11.24
C THR A 477 8.15 17.14 -11.45
N ALA A 478 7.47 16.57 -10.45
CA ALA A 478 6.84 15.26 -10.54
C ALA A 478 5.79 15.20 -11.67
N ALA A 479 4.91 16.19 -11.77
CA ALA A 479 3.90 16.25 -12.83
C ALA A 479 4.51 16.37 -14.22
N SER A 480 5.64 17.08 -14.37
CA SER A 480 6.33 17.22 -15.65
C SER A 480 6.86 15.89 -16.21
N LEU A 481 7.10 14.88 -15.36
CA LEU A 481 7.53 13.54 -15.77
C LEU A 481 6.45 12.76 -16.50
N PHE A 482 5.19 13.21 -16.44
CA PHE A 482 4.09 12.63 -17.17
C PHE A 482 3.89 13.26 -18.55
N ARG A 483 4.67 14.27 -18.94
CA ARG A 483 4.57 14.84 -20.28
C ARG A 483 5.16 13.87 -21.32
N PRO A 484 4.56 13.74 -22.52
CA PRO A 484 5.17 13.02 -23.62
C PRO A 484 6.55 13.57 -23.99
N ASP A 485 7.45 12.69 -24.41
CA ASP A 485 8.77 13.07 -24.91
C ASP A 485 8.60 13.83 -26.23
N THR A 486 8.99 15.11 -26.24
CA THR A 486 8.87 16.02 -27.40
C THR A 486 9.80 15.67 -28.58
N ILE A 487 10.52 14.55 -28.51
CA ILE A 487 11.56 14.14 -29.48
C ILE A 487 11.05 13.08 -30.48
N ALA A 488 9.87 12.48 -30.28
CA ALA A 488 9.27 11.57 -31.27
C ALA A 488 8.55 12.38 -32.38
N PRO A 489 8.83 12.16 -33.68
CA PRO A 489 8.14 12.85 -34.76
C PRO A 489 6.65 12.49 -34.72
N ILE A 490 5.80 13.51 -34.55
CA ILE A 490 4.34 13.37 -34.63
C ILE A 490 3.99 13.02 -36.08
N HIS A 491 3.65 11.77 -36.36
CA HIS A 491 2.88 11.43 -37.55
C HIS A 491 1.42 11.82 -37.29
N ALA A 492 0.94 12.79 -38.08
CA ALA A 492 -0.26 13.59 -37.86
C ALA A 492 -1.59 12.89 -38.18
N ASP A 493 -1.75 11.61 -37.82
CA ASP A 493 -2.97 10.84 -38.19
C ASP A 493 -3.78 10.28 -37.00
N ALA A 494 -3.56 10.77 -35.77
CA ALA A 494 -4.45 10.45 -34.65
C ALA A 494 -5.69 11.35 -34.68
N ALA A 495 -6.84 10.76 -35.01
CA ALA A 495 -8.13 11.45 -34.97
C ALA A 495 -8.44 11.97 -33.55
N PRO A 496 -9.01 13.18 -33.40
CA PRO A 496 -9.42 13.70 -32.11
C PRO A 496 -10.73 13.03 -31.67
N GLY A 497 -10.74 12.44 -30.47
CA GLY A 497 -11.98 12.13 -29.77
C GLY A 497 -12.41 10.65 -29.69
N THR A 498 -11.50 9.72 -29.41
CA THR A 498 -11.91 8.46 -28.78
C THR A 498 -11.67 8.56 -27.28
N ASP A 499 -12.74 8.40 -26.50
CA ASP A 499 -12.79 8.34 -25.03
C ASP A 499 -11.95 7.19 -24.46
N ALA A 500 -10.62 7.29 -24.60
CA ALA A 500 -9.69 6.43 -23.93
C ALA A 500 -9.72 6.81 -22.44
N GLY A 501 -10.19 5.87 -21.62
CA GLY A 501 -10.15 5.98 -20.17
C GLY A 501 -8.80 6.51 -19.69
N ALA A 502 -8.83 7.35 -18.66
CA ALA A 502 -7.65 7.93 -18.03
C ALA A 502 -6.54 6.88 -17.83
N GLY A 503 -5.47 6.93 -18.63
CA GLY A 503 -4.26 6.17 -18.32
C GLY A 503 -3.38 5.63 -19.45
N ALA A 504 -3.80 5.65 -20.72
CA ALA A 504 -3.00 5.00 -21.77
C ALA A 504 -2.52 5.96 -22.87
N GLY A 505 -1.64 6.88 -22.51
CA GLY A 505 -0.67 7.37 -23.50
C GLY A 505 0.36 6.26 -23.71
N THR A 506 0.52 5.76 -24.93
CA THR A 506 1.73 5.01 -25.32
C THR A 506 2.65 5.86 -26.18
N SER A 507 2.47 7.19 -26.15
CA SER A 507 3.14 8.11 -27.07
C SER A 507 4.67 7.95 -27.01
N ASN A 508 5.21 7.71 -25.81
CA ASN A 508 6.65 7.63 -25.60
C ASN A 508 7.25 6.26 -25.97
N LEU A 509 6.46 5.17 -25.89
CA LEU A 509 6.96 3.80 -26.10
C LEU A 509 6.44 3.13 -27.37
N SER A 510 5.51 3.74 -28.11
CA SER A 510 4.87 3.10 -29.26
C SER A 510 5.87 2.61 -30.32
N CYS A 511 6.94 3.35 -30.59
CA CYS A 511 8.00 2.90 -31.51
C CYS A 511 8.73 1.67 -30.95
N GLN A 512 9.14 1.72 -29.69
CA GLN A 512 9.90 0.65 -29.03
C GLN A 512 9.08 -0.63 -28.90
N LEU A 513 7.78 -0.51 -28.61
CA LEU A 513 6.85 -1.64 -28.56
C LEU A 513 6.64 -2.25 -29.95
N ASN A 514 6.55 -1.41 -30.99
CA ASN A 514 6.51 -1.87 -32.38
C ASN A 514 7.80 -2.59 -32.78
N ASP A 515 8.96 -2.04 -32.41
CA ASP A 515 10.27 -2.65 -32.69
C ASP A 515 10.37 -4.01 -31.99
N LEU A 516 9.99 -4.09 -30.72
CA LEU A 516 9.95 -5.33 -29.95
C LEU A 516 9.01 -6.37 -30.60
N PHE A 517 7.79 -5.96 -30.96
CA PHE A 517 6.84 -6.83 -31.64
C PHE A 517 7.38 -7.35 -32.98
N ASN A 518 8.10 -6.51 -33.72
CA ASN A 518 8.71 -6.90 -35.00
C ASN A 518 9.91 -7.85 -34.85
N THR A 519 10.48 -8.03 -33.65
CA THR A 519 11.51 -9.06 -33.41
C THR A 519 10.95 -10.48 -33.37
N LEU A 520 9.64 -10.63 -33.17
CA LEU A 520 8.96 -11.93 -33.12
C LEU A 520 8.79 -12.53 -34.52
N ASP A 521 8.74 -13.86 -34.61
CA ASP A 521 8.41 -14.54 -35.86
C ASP A 521 6.94 -14.32 -36.27
N SER A 522 6.62 -14.55 -37.54
CA SER A 522 5.29 -14.26 -38.08
C SER A 522 4.16 -15.09 -37.45
N MET A 523 4.44 -16.29 -36.93
CA MET A 523 3.43 -17.12 -36.25
C MET A 523 3.11 -16.49 -34.89
N SER A 524 4.13 -16.16 -34.10
CA SER A 524 3.97 -15.47 -32.81
C SER A 524 3.24 -14.13 -32.95
N GLN A 525 3.57 -13.35 -34.00
CA GLN A 525 2.86 -12.10 -34.29
C GLN A 525 1.37 -12.32 -34.53
N GLN A 526 1.00 -13.33 -35.33
CA GLN A 526 -0.41 -13.64 -35.63
C GLN A 526 -1.17 -14.16 -34.41
N GLU A 527 -0.51 -14.85 -33.48
CA GLU A 527 -1.12 -15.31 -32.23
C GLU A 527 -1.36 -14.17 -31.23
N ILE A 528 -0.47 -13.18 -31.17
CA ILE A 528 -0.55 -12.08 -30.20
C ILE A 528 -1.61 -11.05 -30.57
N LEU A 529 -1.77 -10.70 -31.87
CA LEU A 529 -2.73 -9.68 -32.31
C LEU A 529 -4.16 -9.87 -31.76
N PRO A 530 -4.79 -11.06 -31.85
CA PRO A 530 -6.13 -11.25 -31.29
C PRO A 530 -6.16 -11.15 -29.75
N ILE A 531 -5.06 -11.47 -29.06
CA ILE A 531 -4.95 -11.29 -27.60
C ILE A 531 -4.94 -9.80 -27.24
N LEU A 532 -4.23 -8.98 -28.02
CA LEU A 532 -4.22 -7.53 -27.82
C LEU A 532 -5.59 -6.91 -28.07
N ASP A 533 -6.29 -7.35 -29.12
CA ASP A 533 -7.66 -6.90 -29.42
C ASP A 533 -8.63 -7.27 -28.28
N GLN A 534 -8.54 -8.52 -27.79
CA GLN A 534 -9.35 -8.98 -26.66
C GLN A 534 -9.03 -8.20 -25.37
N HIS A 535 -7.77 -7.90 -25.11
CA HIS A 535 -7.35 -7.14 -23.94
C HIS A 535 -7.84 -5.70 -24.01
N ALA A 536 -7.79 -5.05 -25.18
CA ALA A 536 -8.36 -3.72 -25.37
C ALA A 536 -9.86 -3.69 -25.01
N CYS A 537 -10.64 -4.65 -25.53
CA CYS A 537 -12.05 -4.77 -25.17
C CYS A 537 -12.28 -5.06 -23.67
N TYR A 538 -11.40 -5.84 -23.04
CA TYR A 538 -11.46 -6.10 -21.60
C TYR A 538 -11.24 -4.82 -20.78
N ILE A 539 -10.28 -3.99 -21.16
CA ILE A 539 -9.99 -2.71 -20.49
C ILE A 539 -11.17 -1.75 -20.62
N ASP A 540 -11.77 -1.62 -21.80
CA ASP A 540 -12.97 -0.80 -22.01
C ASP A 540 -14.13 -1.26 -21.12
N ALA A 541 -14.39 -2.57 -21.07
CA ALA A 541 -15.41 -3.15 -20.21
C ALA A 541 -15.10 -2.92 -18.72
N MET A 542 -13.84 -3.06 -18.31
CA MET A 542 -13.40 -2.82 -16.93
C MET A 542 -13.62 -1.35 -16.52
N HIS A 543 -13.32 -0.39 -17.40
CA HIS A 543 -13.56 1.03 -17.15
C HIS A 543 -15.06 1.33 -17.03
N ALA A 544 -15.89 0.80 -17.93
CA ALA A 544 -17.34 0.95 -17.86
C ALA A 544 -17.90 0.39 -16.54
N ASP A 545 -17.43 -0.78 -16.11
CA ASP A 545 -17.81 -1.39 -14.83
C ASP A 545 -17.33 -0.57 -13.62
N SER A 546 -16.12 0.00 -13.68
CA SER A 546 -15.60 0.90 -12.66
C SER A 546 -16.47 2.14 -12.51
N LEU A 547 -16.82 2.78 -13.63
CA LEU A 547 -17.67 3.96 -13.69
C LEU A 547 -19.09 3.68 -13.18
N ALA A 548 -19.69 2.55 -13.60
CA ALA A 548 -20.99 2.12 -13.11
C ALA A 548 -20.99 1.85 -11.59
N ARG A 549 -19.90 1.29 -11.05
CA ARG A 549 -19.72 1.12 -9.61
C ARG A 549 -19.58 2.47 -8.89
N LEU A 550 -18.76 3.37 -9.41
CA LEU A 550 -18.63 4.73 -8.89
C LEU A 550 -19.99 5.43 -8.83
N GLN A 551 -20.78 5.34 -9.89
CA GLN A 551 -22.12 5.93 -9.95
C GLN A 551 -23.07 5.36 -8.89
N LYS A 552 -23.01 4.04 -8.65
CA LYS A 552 -23.76 3.38 -7.58
C LYS A 552 -23.35 3.87 -6.21
N VAL A 553 -22.05 4.04 -5.97
CA VAL A 553 -21.50 4.50 -4.68
C VAL A 553 -21.88 5.95 -4.40
N ILE A 554 -21.77 6.85 -5.38
CA ILE A 554 -22.15 8.28 -5.25
C ILE A 554 -23.62 8.40 -4.81
N LYS A 555 -24.49 7.56 -5.36
CA LYS A 555 -25.92 7.52 -5.04
C LYS A 555 -26.26 6.68 -3.80
N CYS A 556 -25.29 5.96 -3.22
CA CYS A 556 -25.51 5.06 -2.11
C CYS A 556 -25.57 5.85 -0.80
N PRO A 557 -26.72 5.90 -0.10
CA PRO A 557 -26.75 6.46 1.24
C PRO A 557 -25.95 5.57 2.20
N PRO A 558 -25.40 6.13 3.30
CA PRO A 558 -24.82 5.31 4.36
C PRO A 558 -25.86 4.32 4.88
N SER A 559 -25.39 3.18 5.40
CA SER A 559 -26.27 2.15 5.93
C SER A 559 -27.13 2.72 7.06
N LYS A 560 -28.43 2.37 7.06
CA LYS A 560 -29.35 2.72 8.15
C LYS A 560 -29.16 1.83 9.38
N ASN A 561 -28.10 1.02 9.42
CA ASN A 561 -27.87 0.12 10.53
C ASN A 561 -27.62 0.94 11.81
N PRO A 562 -28.40 0.75 12.90
CA PRO A 562 -28.29 1.56 14.11
C PRO A 562 -26.89 1.56 14.73
N ALA A 563 -26.11 0.50 14.54
CA ALA A 563 -24.80 0.36 15.13
C ALA A 563 -23.67 0.96 14.27
N ILE A 564 -23.89 1.14 12.96
CA ILE A 564 -23.02 1.96 12.10
C ILE A 564 -23.45 3.44 12.22
N ALA A 565 -24.75 3.71 12.24
CA ALA A 565 -25.29 5.05 12.44
C ALA A 565 -24.83 5.70 13.75
N LYS A 566 -24.67 4.93 14.85
CA LYS A 566 -24.09 5.44 16.11
C LYS A 566 -22.63 5.93 15.98
N VAL A 567 -21.89 5.43 15.00
CA VAL A 567 -20.52 5.88 14.71
C VAL A 567 -20.53 7.11 13.80
N LEU A 568 -21.60 7.31 13.03
CA LEU A 568 -21.75 8.42 12.08
C LEU A 568 -22.53 9.62 12.64
N LEU A 569 -23.33 9.43 13.68
CA LEU A 569 -23.91 10.48 14.53
C LEU A 569 -22.85 11.06 15.49
#